data_AF-A0A3L6NI84-F1
#
_entry.id   AF-A0A3L6NI84-F1
#
_cell.length_a   1.000
_cell.length_b   1.000
_cell.length_c   1.000
_cell.angle_alpha   90.00
_cell.angle_beta   90.00
_cell.angle_gamma   90.00
#
_symmetry.space_group_name_H-M   'P 1'
#
loop_
_entity.id
_entity.type
_entity.pdbx_description
1 polymer ?
#
loop_
_entity_poly.entity_id
_entity_poly.type
_entity_poly.pdbx_seq_one_letter_code
_entity_poly.pdbx_strand_id
1 'polypeptide(L)'
;MHLDALCACEAIHLRITRPNEASYLPHRAYPDLTYPYCSTDESITSNPSGEKWWIKGDKYLAGTCICESCRRASGFEIQTWAFIPRANIFIPSTDGSGSEVALDFESLPTGALKSYQSSQGAVRHFCGGCGATVFWRDTTDSSVVDVSVGIFRADEGARAENWFHWHKSRISFAEEVQNHRSGPLAIAAQGLLGTLSMGLKGSSEGGLD
;
A
#
# COMPACT_ATOMS: atom_id res chain seq x y z
N MET A 1 17.74 5.59 -10.59
CA MET A 1 16.75 4.59 -11.03
C MET A 1 15.47 4.85 -10.26
N HIS A 2 14.32 4.88 -10.93
CA HIS A 2 13.00 5.10 -10.33
C HIS A 2 12.04 3.99 -10.78
N LEU A 3 10.93 3.83 -10.06
CA LEU A 3 9.79 3.03 -10.45
C LEU A 3 8.62 3.96 -10.75
N ASP A 4 8.05 3.85 -11.93
CA ASP A 4 6.85 4.60 -12.27
C ASP A 4 5.60 3.92 -11.69
N ALA A 5 4.66 4.76 -11.24
CA ALA A 5 3.31 4.35 -10.91
C ALA A 5 2.32 5.20 -11.72
N LEU A 6 1.57 4.53 -12.60
CA LEU A 6 0.56 5.13 -13.47
C LEU A 6 -0.80 4.48 -13.26
N CYS A 7 -1.83 5.31 -13.10
CA CYS A 7 -3.20 4.81 -13.13
C CYS A 7 -3.61 4.40 -14.56
N ALA A 8 -4.77 3.76 -14.71
CA ALA A 8 -5.23 3.22 -16.00
C ALA A 8 -5.42 4.30 -17.09
N CYS A 9 -5.85 5.50 -16.72
CA CYS A 9 -5.97 6.64 -17.66
C CYS A 9 -4.75 7.56 -17.64
N GLU A 10 -3.67 7.17 -16.94
CA GLU A 10 -2.38 7.87 -16.84
C GLU A 10 -2.44 9.32 -16.30
N ALA A 11 -3.62 9.80 -15.91
CA ALA A 11 -3.79 11.12 -15.29
C ALA A 11 -3.09 11.23 -13.92
N ILE A 12 -2.76 10.10 -13.30
CA ILE A 12 -1.87 10.03 -12.14
C ILE A 12 -0.58 9.38 -12.60
N HIS A 13 0.53 10.12 -12.48
CA HIS A 13 1.88 9.64 -12.72
C HIS A 13 2.74 10.01 -11.51
N LEU A 14 3.30 8.98 -10.86
CA LEU A 14 4.21 9.12 -9.74
C LEU A 14 5.54 8.44 -10.08
N ARG A 15 6.63 8.96 -9.54
CA ARG A 15 7.96 8.33 -9.55
C ARG A 15 8.39 8.00 -8.14
N ILE A 16 8.78 6.75 -7.95
CA ILE A 16 9.22 6.21 -6.68
C ILE A 16 10.72 5.99 -6.76
N THR A 17 11.45 6.58 -5.81
CA THR A 17 12.89 6.37 -5.67
C THR A 17 13.18 5.19 -4.75
N ARG A 18 14.41 4.66 -4.79
CA ARG A 18 14.86 3.66 -3.81
C ARG A 18 14.95 4.28 -2.41
N PRO A 19 14.94 3.46 -1.34
CA PRO A 19 15.27 3.94 0.00
C PRO A 19 16.56 4.74 0.01
N ASN A 20 16.52 5.90 0.66
CA ASN A 20 17.65 6.82 0.84
C ASN A 20 17.62 7.40 2.26
N GLU A 21 18.51 8.32 2.60
CA GLU A 21 18.59 8.90 3.95
C GLU A 21 17.25 9.47 4.44
N ALA A 22 16.50 10.16 3.56
CA ALA A 22 15.19 10.72 3.90
C ALA A 22 14.14 9.64 4.22
N SER A 23 14.29 8.43 3.68
CA SER A 23 13.38 7.31 3.95
C SER A 23 13.39 6.84 5.40
N TYR A 24 14.46 7.13 6.15
CA TYR A 24 14.65 6.69 7.54
C TYR A 24 14.26 7.75 8.58
N LEU A 25 13.96 8.98 8.16
CA LEU A 25 13.56 10.05 9.09
C LEU A 25 12.17 9.84 9.73
N PRO A 26 11.14 9.36 9.00
CA PRO A 26 9.81 9.20 9.56
C PRO A 26 9.74 8.26 10.76
N HIS A 27 8.72 8.46 11.60
CA HIS A 27 8.25 7.47 12.58
C HIS A 27 6.87 7.00 12.13
N ARG A 28 6.55 5.72 12.28
CA ARG A 28 5.19 5.23 12.04
C ARG A 28 4.91 4.01 12.90
N ALA A 29 3.71 3.96 13.48
CA ALA A 29 3.17 2.78 14.15
C ALA A 29 3.24 1.56 13.23
N TYR A 30 3.34 0.37 13.80
CA TYR A 30 3.28 -0.87 13.02
C TYR A 30 1.90 -1.02 12.38
N PRO A 31 1.83 -1.46 11.10
CA PRO A 31 0.56 -1.75 10.45
C PRO A 31 0.00 -3.07 10.98
N ASP A 32 -1.30 -3.30 10.76
CA ASP A 32 -1.93 -4.59 11.05
C ASP A 32 -1.20 -5.76 10.36
N LEU A 33 -0.59 -5.48 9.20
CA LEU A 33 0.24 -6.44 8.46
C LEU A 33 1.37 -7.05 9.31
N THR A 34 1.95 -6.27 10.22
CA THR A 34 3.03 -6.73 11.10
C THR A 34 2.47 -7.34 12.38
N TYR A 35 1.50 -6.66 13.00
CA TYR A 35 0.88 -7.10 14.24
C TYR A 35 -0.65 -6.96 14.18
N PRO A 36 -1.45 -8.03 14.41
CA PRO A 36 -2.91 -7.95 14.40
C PRO A 36 -3.42 -6.92 15.41
N TYR A 37 -4.14 -5.90 14.95
CA TYR A 37 -4.66 -4.86 15.82
C TYR A 37 -5.68 -5.39 16.83
N CYS A 38 -6.46 -6.41 16.45
CA CYS A 38 -7.48 -6.99 17.31
C CYS A 38 -6.92 -7.77 18.52
N SER A 39 -5.62 -8.07 18.54
CA SER A 39 -5.02 -8.91 19.59
C SER A 39 -3.61 -8.46 20.01
N THR A 40 -3.16 -7.27 19.58
CA THR A 40 -1.86 -6.71 19.96
C THR A 40 -2.06 -5.41 20.71
N ASP A 41 -1.36 -5.28 21.83
CA ASP A 41 -1.40 -4.09 22.68
C ASP A 41 -0.81 -2.84 21.98
N GLU A 42 -1.37 -1.67 22.28
CA GLU A 42 -0.93 -0.40 21.72
C GLU A 42 0.51 -0.03 22.08
N SER A 43 1.00 -0.47 23.25
CA SER A 43 2.41 -0.32 23.65
C SER A 43 3.39 -1.00 22.68
N ILE A 44 2.92 -2.00 21.92
CA ILE A 44 3.69 -2.65 20.86
C ILE A 44 3.42 -1.95 19.53
N THR A 45 2.14 -1.80 19.15
CA THR A 45 1.77 -1.29 17.80
C THR A 45 2.17 0.16 17.59
N SER A 46 2.29 0.97 18.66
CA SER A 46 2.83 2.35 18.60
C SER A 46 4.29 2.43 18.15
N ASN A 47 5.00 1.30 18.05
CA ASN A 47 6.38 1.19 17.61
C ASN A 47 7.35 2.04 18.45
N PRO A 48 7.46 1.82 19.78
CA PRO A 48 8.26 2.68 20.65
C PRO A 48 9.76 2.66 20.32
N SER A 49 10.26 1.61 19.67
CA SER A 49 11.66 1.52 19.21
C SER A 49 11.93 2.33 17.94
N GLY A 50 10.89 2.81 17.26
CA GLY A 50 11.00 3.58 16.02
C GLY A 50 11.55 2.78 14.84
N GLU A 51 11.28 1.46 14.78
CA GLU A 51 11.72 0.60 13.67
C GLU A 51 11.18 1.14 12.33
N LYS A 52 12.04 1.22 11.31
CA LYS A 52 11.65 1.59 9.94
C LYS A 52 11.17 0.36 9.18
N TRP A 53 10.09 -0.24 9.68
CA TRP A 53 9.57 -1.54 9.25
C TRP A 53 9.20 -1.59 7.76
N TRP A 54 8.95 -0.43 7.13
CA TRP A 54 8.67 -0.29 5.70
C TRP A 54 9.91 -0.45 4.81
N ILE A 55 11.13 -0.46 5.35
CA ILE A 55 12.36 -0.64 4.57
C ILE A 55 12.92 -2.04 4.81
N LYS A 56 13.21 -2.77 3.73
CA LYS A 56 13.81 -4.11 3.75
C LYS A 56 14.98 -4.14 2.76
N GLY A 57 16.17 -3.76 3.26
CA GLY A 57 17.33 -3.53 2.40
C GLY A 57 17.09 -2.31 1.49
N ASP A 58 17.18 -2.51 0.19
CA ASP A 58 16.91 -1.51 -0.85
C ASP A 58 15.46 -1.55 -1.39
N LYS A 59 14.57 -2.27 -0.72
CA LYS A 59 13.16 -2.45 -1.10
C LYS A 59 12.21 -1.86 -0.06
N TYR A 60 10.98 -1.57 -0.48
CA TYR A 60 9.89 -1.22 0.43
C TYR A 60 9.08 -2.45 0.81
N LEU A 61 8.50 -2.47 2.02
CA LEU A 61 7.55 -3.50 2.42
C LEU A 61 6.27 -3.37 1.58
N ALA A 62 5.75 -4.51 1.11
CA ALA A 62 4.43 -4.60 0.53
C ALA A 62 3.63 -5.75 1.16
N GLY A 63 2.32 -5.65 1.14
CA GLY A 63 1.44 -6.68 1.67
C GLY A 63 0.02 -6.60 1.15
N THR A 64 -0.75 -7.61 1.54
CA THR A 64 -2.15 -7.76 1.18
C THR A 64 -3.05 -7.44 2.38
N CYS A 65 -4.16 -6.78 2.13
CA CYS A 65 -5.19 -6.47 3.10
C CYS A 65 -6.54 -6.98 2.58
N ILE A 66 -7.34 -7.56 3.47
CA ILE A 66 -8.69 -8.07 3.18
C ILE A 66 -9.76 -7.47 4.09
N CYS A 67 -9.43 -6.35 4.75
CA CYS A 67 -10.35 -5.66 5.63
C CYS A 67 -11.61 -5.23 4.89
N GLU A 68 -12.71 -5.12 5.61
CA GLU A 68 -13.99 -4.69 5.08
C GLU A 68 -13.90 -3.30 4.42
N SER A 69 -13.14 -2.39 5.03
CA SER A 69 -12.96 -1.02 4.52
C SER A 69 -12.28 -1.00 3.15
N CYS A 70 -11.20 -1.77 2.96
CA CYS A 70 -10.52 -1.86 1.67
C CYS A 70 -11.42 -2.52 0.63
N ARG A 71 -12.14 -3.58 1.01
CA ARG A 71 -13.09 -4.26 0.13
C ARG A 71 -14.20 -3.33 -0.38
N ARG A 72 -14.78 -2.53 0.51
CA ARG A 72 -15.82 -1.56 0.13
C ARG A 72 -15.26 -0.41 -0.71
N ALA A 73 -14.03 0.02 -0.44
CA ALA A 73 -13.41 1.13 -1.17
C ALA A 73 -12.94 0.74 -2.58
N SER A 74 -12.35 -0.45 -2.74
CA SER A 74 -11.83 -0.91 -4.03
C SER A 74 -12.85 -1.70 -4.85
N GLY A 75 -13.84 -2.31 -4.20
CA GLY A 75 -14.76 -3.27 -4.82
C GLY A 75 -14.16 -4.68 -4.99
N PHE A 76 -12.96 -4.94 -4.47
CA PHE A 76 -12.26 -6.21 -4.60
C PHE A 76 -12.00 -6.87 -3.24
N GLU A 77 -11.92 -8.20 -3.22
CA GLU A 77 -11.66 -8.97 -2.00
C GLU A 77 -10.29 -8.70 -1.37
N ILE A 78 -9.31 -8.38 -2.21
CA ILE A 78 -7.90 -8.22 -1.81
C ILE A 78 -7.43 -6.87 -2.33
N GLN A 79 -6.85 -6.08 -1.43
CA GLN A 79 -6.13 -4.87 -1.78
C GLN A 79 -4.66 -5.03 -1.40
N THR A 80 -3.76 -4.68 -2.31
CA THR A 80 -2.31 -4.73 -2.08
C THR A 80 -1.74 -3.33 -1.90
N TRP A 81 -0.93 -3.15 -0.86
CA TRP A 81 -0.31 -1.88 -0.49
C TRP A 81 1.21 -2.01 -0.42
N ALA A 82 1.93 -1.00 -0.88
CA ALA A 82 3.34 -0.77 -0.60
C ALA A 82 3.48 0.42 0.35
N PHE A 83 4.33 0.31 1.36
CA PHE A 83 4.52 1.35 2.38
C PHE A 83 5.73 2.21 2.02
N ILE A 84 5.49 3.44 1.57
CA ILE A 84 6.52 4.28 0.95
C ILE A 84 6.57 5.63 1.66
N PRO A 85 7.75 6.10 2.12
CA PRO A 85 7.90 7.45 2.64
C PRO A 85 7.51 8.48 1.59
N ARG A 86 6.74 9.50 2.01
CA ARG A 86 6.29 10.57 1.12
C ARG A 86 7.47 11.29 0.46
N ALA A 87 8.61 11.40 1.16
CA ALA A 87 9.85 11.97 0.65
C ALA A 87 10.47 11.20 -0.54
N ASN A 88 10.01 9.97 -0.82
CA ASN A 88 10.48 9.14 -1.92
C ASN A 88 9.51 9.10 -3.10
N ILE A 89 8.40 9.84 -3.04
CA ILE A 89 7.37 9.90 -4.07
C ILE A 89 7.41 11.27 -4.73
N PHE A 90 7.58 11.28 -6.04
CA PHE A 90 7.67 12.49 -6.86
C PHE A 90 6.59 12.50 -7.92
N ILE A 91 6.17 13.69 -8.31
CA ILE A 91 5.19 13.93 -9.38
C ILE A 91 5.96 14.60 -10.53
N PRO A 92 6.11 13.93 -11.68
CA PRO A 92 6.72 14.53 -12.85
C PRO A 92 5.91 15.73 -13.34
N SER A 93 6.59 16.76 -13.80
CA SER A 93 5.94 17.90 -14.43
C SER A 93 5.41 17.55 -15.82
N THR A 94 4.25 18.11 -16.16
CA THR A 94 3.60 17.95 -17.47
C THR A 94 4.05 18.98 -18.51
N ASP A 95 4.84 19.98 -18.10
CA ASP A 95 5.30 21.08 -18.95
C ASP A 95 6.50 20.73 -19.86
N GLY A 96 6.97 19.48 -19.83
CA GLY A 96 8.10 19.01 -20.63
C GLY A 96 9.48 19.49 -20.13
N SER A 97 9.54 20.20 -19.00
CA SER A 97 10.82 20.64 -18.40
C SER A 97 11.65 19.48 -17.83
N GLY A 98 11.03 18.31 -17.64
CA GLY A 98 11.65 17.16 -16.96
C GLY A 98 11.79 17.35 -15.45
N SER A 99 11.30 18.46 -14.89
CA SER A 99 11.27 18.68 -13.45
C SER A 99 10.28 17.74 -12.75
N GLU A 100 10.50 17.51 -11.46
CA GLU A 100 9.61 16.73 -10.62
C GLU A 100 9.49 17.39 -9.25
N VAL A 101 8.32 17.28 -8.63
CA VAL A 101 8.05 17.84 -7.31
C VAL A 101 7.77 16.72 -6.32
N ALA A 102 8.24 16.86 -5.08
CA ALA A 102 7.94 15.90 -4.03
C ALA A 102 6.42 15.88 -3.76
N LEU A 103 5.88 14.70 -3.43
CA LEU A 103 4.48 14.54 -3.08
C LEU A 103 4.12 15.39 -1.87
N ASP A 104 3.16 16.30 -2.05
CA ASP A 104 2.56 17.10 -0.99
C ASP A 104 1.05 17.13 -1.17
N PHE A 105 0.32 16.48 -0.25
CA PHE A 105 -1.14 16.34 -0.32
C PHE A 105 -1.89 17.66 -0.23
N GLU A 106 -1.27 18.71 0.30
CA GLU A 106 -1.89 20.04 0.44
C GLU A 106 -1.76 20.88 -0.84
N SER A 107 -0.79 20.58 -1.69
CA SER A 107 -0.50 21.32 -2.93
C SER A 107 -0.74 20.50 -4.21
N LEU A 108 -1.36 19.33 -4.10
CA LEU A 108 -1.71 18.51 -5.26
C LEU A 108 -2.63 19.26 -6.24
N PRO A 109 -2.33 19.26 -7.55
CA PRO A 109 -3.19 19.90 -8.55
C PRO A 109 -4.63 19.37 -8.47
N THR A 110 -5.55 20.29 -8.16
CA THR A 110 -6.96 19.98 -7.97
C THR A 110 -7.57 19.46 -9.28
N GLY A 111 -7.81 18.15 -9.38
CA GLY A 111 -8.46 17.60 -10.58
C GLY A 111 -8.30 16.10 -10.73
N ALA A 112 -7.06 15.64 -10.89
CA ALA A 112 -6.77 14.24 -11.22
C ALA A 112 -6.81 13.32 -9.99
N LEU A 113 -6.29 13.76 -8.83
CA LEU A 113 -6.37 13.01 -7.58
C LEU A 113 -7.52 13.53 -6.74
N LYS A 114 -8.49 12.66 -6.45
CA LYS A 114 -9.63 12.92 -5.56
C LYS A 114 -9.40 12.22 -4.24
N SER A 115 -9.97 12.76 -3.17
CA SER A 115 -9.85 12.18 -1.85
C SER A 115 -11.15 12.23 -1.06
N TYR A 116 -11.27 11.34 -0.09
CA TYR A 116 -12.31 11.37 0.93
C TYR A 116 -11.78 10.76 2.22
N GLN A 117 -12.34 11.20 3.35
CA GLN A 117 -12.04 10.64 4.65
C GLN A 117 -12.90 9.38 4.85
N SER A 118 -12.27 8.20 4.92
CA SER A 118 -13.00 6.91 5.04
C SER A 118 -13.35 6.53 6.47
N SER A 119 -12.64 7.11 7.46
CA SER A 119 -12.93 6.97 8.89
C SER A 119 -12.25 8.08 9.68
N GLN A 120 -12.51 8.16 10.98
CA GLN A 120 -11.66 8.94 11.88
C GLN A 120 -10.23 8.40 11.77
N GLY A 121 -9.28 9.21 11.30
CA GLY A 121 -7.90 8.78 11.09
C GLY A 121 -7.48 8.43 9.66
N ALA A 122 -8.38 8.19 8.71
CA ALA A 122 -7.98 7.64 7.39
C ALA A 122 -8.48 8.45 6.19
N VAL A 123 -7.57 8.83 5.29
CA VAL A 123 -7.87 9.45 4.00
C VAL A 123 -7.49 8.52 2.87
N ARG A 124 -8.43 8.32 1.93
CA ARG A 124 -8.20 7.55 0.71
C ARG A 124 -8.11 8.50 -0.48
N HIS A 125 -7.17 8.23 -1.37
CA HIS A 125 -6.97 8.97 -2.61
C HIS A 125 -7.15 8.06 -3.81
N PHE A 126 -7.82 8.56 -4.84
CA PHE A 126 -8.12 7.83 -6.06
C PHE A 126 -8.06 8.75 -7.29
N CYS A 127 -7.86 8.16 -8.46
CA CYS A 127 -7.91 8.92 -9.70
C CYS A 127 -9.36 9.32 -10.02
N GLY A 128 -9.63 10.61 -10.17
CA GLY A 128 -10.95 11.12 -10.56
C GLY A 128 -11.38 10.77 -11.99
N GLY A 129 -10.45 10.35 -12.84
CA GLY A 129 -10.72 9.94 -14.23
C GLY A 129 -11.13 8.47 -14.34
N CYS A 130 -10.27 7.54 -13.88
CA CYS A 130 -10.50 6.10 -14.00
C CYS A 130 -10.91 5.38 -12.71
N GLY A 131 -10.96 6.07 -11.57
CA GLY A 131 -11.34 5.47 -10.28
C GLY A 131 -10.23 4.65 -9.60
N ALA A 132 -9.04 4.54 -10.19
CA ALA A 132 -7.95 3.75 -9.62
C ALA A 132 -7.60 4.22 -8.20
N THR A 133 -7.55 3.28 -7.25
CA THR A 133 -7.06 3.55 -5.88
C THR A 133 -5.57 3.89 -5.95
N VAL A 134 -5.16 5.00 -5.32
CA VAL A 134 -3.77 5.49 -5.35
C VAL A 134 -3.15 5.42 -3.96
N PHE A 135 -3.70 6.14 -2.98
CA PHE A 135 -3.14 6.19 -1.63
C PHE A 135 -4.15 5.84 -0.54
N TRP A 136 -3.65 5.26 0.54
CA TRP A 136 -4.23 5.39 1.86
C TRP A 136 -3.21 6.11 2.76
N ARG A 137 -3.69 7.04 3.60
CA ARG A 137 -2.85 7.73 4.58
C ARG A 137 -3.59 7.98 5.87
N ASP A 138 -2.84 8.06 6.96
CA ASP A 138 -3.37 8.58 8.21
C ASP A 138 -3.61 10.11 8.09
N THR A 139 -4.61 10.62 8.80
CA THR A 139 -4.90 12.06 8.86
C THR A 139 -3.86 12.82 9.68
N THR A 140 -3.27 12.18 10.70
CA THR A 140 -2.32 12.74 11.66
C THR A 140 -0.87 12.56 11.21
N ASP A 141 -0.56 11.45 10.55
CA ASP A 141 0.79 11.16 10.05
C ASP A 141 0.77 10.62 8.61
N SER A 142 1.21 11.46 7.68
CA SER A 142 1.34 11.12 6.25
C SER A 142 2.80 11.08 5.79
N SER A 143 3.73 10.87 6.72
CA SER A 143 5.16 10.78 6.42
C SER A 143 5.53 9.48 5.69
N VAL A 144 4.84 8.38 5.98
CA VAL A 144 4.87 7.12 5.22
C VAL A 144 3.46 6.76 4.83
N VAL A 145 3.20 6.61 3.54
CA VAL A 145 1.87 6.36 2.98
C VAL A 145 1.78 4.99 2.35
N ASP A 146 0.55 4.51 2.21
CA ASP A 146 0.27 3.24 1.57
C ASP A 146 -0.07 3.52 0.11
N VAL A 147 0.72 3.01 -0.82
CA VAL A 147 0.53 3.17 -2.27
C VAL A 147 -0.03 1.88 -2.84
N SER A 148 -1.11 1.98 -3.61
CA SER A 148 -1.76 0.81 -4.22
C SER A 148 -0.80 0.13 -5.18
N VAL A 149 -0.54 -1.17 -5.00
CA VAL A 149 0.46 -1.85 -5.82
C VAL A 149 0.05 -1.94 -7.29
N GLY A 150 -1.26 -1.99 -7.57
CA GLY A 150 -1.78 -2.18 -8.93
C GLY A 150 -1.48 -1.05 -9.93
N ILE A 151 -1.01 0.11 -9.45
CA ILE A 151 -0.61 1.22 -10.33
C ILE A 151 0.87 1.22 -10.69
N PHE A 152 1.72 0.39 -10.08
CA PHE A 152 3.13 0.32 -10.47
C PHE A 152 3.32 -0.27 -11.86
N ARG A 153 4.34 0.23 -12.57
CA ARG A 153 4.76 -0.22 -13.91
C ARG A 153 6.19 -0.72 -13.83
N ALA A 154 6.35 -1.95 -13.36
CA ALA A 154 7.63 -2.63 -13.26
C ALA A 154 7.76 -3.66 -14.38
N ASP A 155 8.92 -3.70 -15.05
CA ASP A 155 9.18 -4.63 -16.15
C ASP A 155 9.19 -6.09 -15.67
N GLU A 156 9.56 -6.33 -14.40
CA GLU A 156 9.53 -7.66 -13.79
C GLU A 156 8.12 -8.16 -13.42
N GLY A 157 7.08 -7.36 -13.69
CA GLY A 157 5.68 -7.77 -13.56
C GLY A 157 4.94 -7.16 -12.37
N ALA A 158 3.67 -7.59 -12.21
CA ALA A 158 2.68 -6.93 -11.35
C ALA A 158 3.04 -6.88 -9.85
N ARG A 159 3.98 -7.72 -9.39
CA ARG A 159 4.44 -7.76 -8.00
C ARG A 159 5.66 -6.87 -7.74
N ALA A 160 6.31 -6.36 -8.79
CA ALA A 160 7.50 -5.51 -8.72
C ALA A 160 8.51 -5.99 -7.66
N GLU A 161 8.88 -7.27 -7.69
CA GLU A 161 9.63 -7.91 -6.59
C GLU A 161 11.06 -7.39 -6.48
N ASN A 162 11.57 -6.68 -7.49
CA ASN A 162 12.85 -5.97 -7.37
C ASN A 162 12.71 -4.70 -6.52
N TRP A 163 11.50 -4.16 -6.36
CA TRP A 163 11.20 -2.96 -5.57
C TRP A 163 10.52 -3.25 -4.24
N PHE A 164 9.77 -4.36 -4.16
CA PHE A 164 8.98 -4.69 -2.99
C PHE A 164 9.39 -5.99 -2.32
N HIS A 165 9.57 -5.91 -1.01
CA HIS A 165 9.64 -7.06 -0.13
C HIS A 165 8.21 -7.41 0.32
N TRP A 166 7.67 -8.51 -0.18
CA TRP A 166 6.31 -8.94 0.16
C TRP A 166 6.28 -9.63 1.52
N HIS A 167 5.41 -9.15 2.41
CA HIS A 167 5.14 -9.80 3.70
C HIS A 167 4.36 -11.11 3.46
N LYS A 168 4.95 -12.24 3.85
CA LYS A 168 4.41 -13.59 3.56
C LYS A 168 3.72 -14.25 4.76
N SER A 169 4.01 -13.78 5.99
CA SER A 169 3.53 -14.43 7.22
C SER A 169 2.10 -14.04 7.62
N ARG A 170 1.61 -12.88 7.17
CA ARG A 170 0.28 -12.36 7.51
C ARG A 170 -0.37 -11.64 6.32
N ILE A 171 -1.68 -11.69 6.29
CA ILE A 171 -2.56 -10.86 5.46
C ILE A 171 -3.28 -9.92 6.43
N SER A 172 -3.25 -8.62 6.18
CA SER A 172 -3.84 -7.64 7.11
C SER A 172 -5.35 -7.84 7.24
N PHE A 173 -5.82 -7.73 8.47
CA PHE A 173 -7.21 -7.88 8.90
C PHE A 173 -7.82 -9.21 8.44
N ALA A 174 -7.02 -10.29 8.53
CA ALA A 174 -7.45 -11.64 8.16
C ALA A 174 -8.74 -12.05 8.85
N GLU A 175 -8.90 -11.62 10.10
CA GLU A 175 -10.07 -11.79 10.95
C GLU A 175 -11.35 -11.14 10.40
N GLU A 176 -11.26 -10.12 9.54
CA GLU A 176 -12.42 -9.44 8.95
C GLU A 176 -12.92 -10.09 7.66
N VAL A 177 -12.29 -11.19 7.20
CA VAL A 177 -12.60 -11.82 5.92
C VAL A 177 -14.04 -12.33 5.83
N GLN A 178 -14.73 -12.54 6.96
CA GLN A 178 -16.13 -12.96 6.97
C GLN A 178 -17.11 -11.82 7.29
N ASN A 179 -16.62 -10.61 7.57
CA ASN A 179 -17.49 -9.49 7.94
C ASN A 179 -18.55 -9.22 6.87
N HIS A 180 -19.81 -9.15 7.30
CA HIS A 180 -21.00 -8.99 6.45
C HIS A 180 -21.18 -10.06 5.37
N ARG A 181 -20.69 -11.28 5.63
CA ARG A 181 -20.96 -12.48 4.82
C ARG A 181 -21.65 -13.54 5.65
N SER A 182 -22.43 -14.38 4.99
CA SER A 182 -23.07 -15.54 5.63
C SER A 182 -23.09 -16.73 4.67
N GLY A 183 -23.25 -17.93 5.24
CA GLY A 183 -23.41 -19.17 4.49
C GLY A 183 -22.26 -19.43 3.50
N PRO A 184 -22.56 -19.89 2.27
CA PRO A 184 -21.55 -20.24 1.26
C PRO A 184 -20.56 -19.12 0.93
N LEU A 185 -20.98 -17.85 0.97
CA LEU A 185 -20.10 -16.72 0.65
C LEU A 185 -19.04 -16.47 1.73
N ALA A 186 -19.38 -16.67 3.01
CA ALA A 186 -18.41 -16.58 4.10
C ALA A 186 -17.37 -17.71 4.04
N ILE A 187 -17.81 -18.91 3.64
CA ILE A 187 -16.92 -20.07 3.42
C ILE A 187 -15.96 -19.79 2.25
N ALA A 188 -16.49 -19.29 1.13
CA ALA A 188 -15.68 -18.94 -0.03
C ALA A 188 -14.63 -17.87 0.28
N ALA A 189 -15.00 -16.82 1.02
CA ALA A 189 -14.06 -15.77 1.44
C ALA A 189 -12.95 -16.31 2.34
N GLN A 190 -13.30 -17.21 3.29
CA GLN A 190 -12.30 -17.90 4.11
C GLN A 190 -11.36 -18.79 3.26
N GLY A 191 -11.90 -19.48 2.26
CA GLY A 191 -11.12 -20.26 1.30
C GLY A 191 -10.16 -19.41 0.47
N LEU A 192 -10.59 -18.21 0.05
CA LEU A 192 -9.74 -17.24 -0.65
C LEU A 192 -8.57 -16.80 0.24
N LEU A 193 -8.81 -16.46 1.51
CA LEU A 193 -7.75 -16.15 2.48
C LEU A 193 -6.76 -17.31 2.63
N GLY A 194 -7.26 -18.53 2.79
CA GLY A 194 -6.41 -19.73 2.91
C GLY A 194 -5.51 -19.91 1.68
N THR A 195 -6.10 -19.82 0.48
CA THR A 195 -5.36 -19.96 -0.79
C THR A 195 -4.33 -18.85 -0.97
N LEU A 196 -4.69 -17.60 -0.67
CA LEU A 196 -3.77 -16.47 -0.72
C LEU A 196 -2.59 -16.66 0.25
N SER A 197 -2.85 -17.09 1.49
CA SER A 197 -1.81 -17.35 2.49
C SER A 197 -0.84 -18.44 2.04
N MET A 198 -1.36 -19.53 1.46
CA MET A 198 -0.53 -20.60 0.89
C MET A 198 0.32 -20.10 -0.27
N GLY A 199 -0.26 -19.35 -1.21
CA GLY A 199 0.46 -18.80 -2.37
C GLY A 199 1.58 -17.83 -1.97
N LEU A 200 1.32 -16.96 -0.98
CA LEU A 200 2.32 -16.04 -0.45
C LEU A 200 3.49 -16.80 0.19
N LYS A 201 3.24 -17.86 0.97
CA LYS A 201 4.29 -18.68 1.59
C LYS A 201 5.05 -19.54 0.58
N GLY A 202 4.34 -20.15 -0.37
CA GLY A 202 4.90 -21.04 -1.39
C GLY A 202 5.86 -20.36 -2.38
N SER A 203 5.74 -19.04 -2.56
CA SER A 203 6.70 -18.22 -3.33
C SER A 203 8.14 -18.19 -2.76
N SER A 204 8.41 -18.94 -1.68
CA SER A 204 9.75 -19.11 -1.11
C SER A 204 10.49 -20.32 -1.68
N GLU A 205 9.77 -21.29 -2.27
CA GLU A 205 10.30 -22.61 -2.66
C GLU A 205 10.31 -22.82 -4.19
N GLY A 206 9.86 -21.83 -4.96
CA GLY A 206 9.80 -21.90 -6.42
C GLY A 206 10.50 -20.71 -7.07
N GLY A 207 11.82 -20.62 -6.90
CA GLY A 207 12.64 -20.05 -7.97
C GLY A 207 12.57 -21.02 -9.13
N LEU A 208 11.86 -20.65 -10.20
CA LEU A 208 12.05 -21.34 -11.47
C LEU A 208 13.44 -20.96 -11.96
N ASP A 209 14.26 -21.99 -12.17
CA ASP A 209 15.60 -21.96 -12.76
C ASP A 209 15.69 -21.10 -14.03
#